data_AF-A0A1L7NE08-F1
#
_entry.id   AF-A0A1L7NE08-F1
#
_cell.length_a   1.000
_cell.length_b   1.000
_cell.length_c   1.000
_cell.angle_alpha   90.00
_cell.angle_beta   90.00
_cell.angle_gamma   90.00
#
_symmetry.space_group_name_H-M   'P 1'
#
loop_
_entity.id
_entity.type
_entity.pdbx_description
1 polymer ?
#
loop_
_entity_poly.entity_id
_entity_poly.type
_entity_poly.pdbx_seq_one_letter_code
_entity_poly.pdbx_strand_id
1 'polypeptide(L)'
;MTHRFARTAGWLALPCLVAAGLLAWYVTREPASPFADAQATAADPALISRGEYVARLSDCVACHSLPDGKPFAGGLEMATPLGAIHATNITPDRDSGIGSYSLADFDRAVRQGVAPGGRRLYPAMPYPSYAKLSDDDVRALYAFFMHNVQPARQANLPSDIPWPLNLRWPIALWNGLFAATSPYADKPGQDAQWNRGAYIVQGPGHCGSCHTPRGLAFNEKALDEGGKPFLAGALLDGWYAPSLRADPNTGLGRWSEAEIAQFLKTGRNRHAVVFGSMTEAFNNSTQFMHDDDLAAIAHYLKSLPGDPQRDGAPWQYRVESAAARLDSPGAHTYVTRCASCHGLDGKGQAEWMPPLAGATSALARENASAINITLNGSQRVVAAGVPDAYRMPAFRQQLSDQEIAEVLSFVRTAWGNQGGAVDAQAVGKLRGHTDPASSSPIILHMR
;
A
#
# COMPACT_ATOMS: atom_id res chain seq x y z
N MET A 1 -61.33 -9.56 5.49
CA MET A 1 -59.95 -9.02 5.55
C MET A 1 -58.89 -9.89 4.84
N THR A 2 -59.16 -11.18 4.57
CA THR A 2 -58.21 -12.15 3.98
C THR A 2 -57.94 -11.95 2.47
N HIS A 3 -58.91 -11.53 1.67
CA HIS A 3 -58.73 -11.33 0.21
C HIS A 3 -57.88 -10.10 -0.18
N ARG A 4 -57.77 -9.08 0.68
CA ARG A 4 -56.94 -7.89 0.41
C ARG A 4 -55.45 -8.19 0.61
N PHE A 5 -55.11 -8.98 1.63
CA PHE A 5 -53.74 -9.42 1.89
C PHE A 5 -53.21 -10.38 0.82
N ALA A 6 -54.04 -11.31 0.32
CA ALA A 6 -53.64 -12.22 -0.76
C ALA A 6 -53.39 -11.48 -2.09
N ARG A 7 -54.16 -10.43 -2.38
CA ARG A 7 -53.92 -9.56 -3.53
C ARG A 7 -52.63 -8.77 -3.36
N THR A 8 -52.42 -8.05 -2.26
CA THR A 8 -51.19 -7.26 -2.04
C THR A 8 -49.92 -8.11 -1.98
N ALA A 9 -49.98 -9.34 -1.45
CA ALA A 9 -48.87 -10.29 -1.49
C ALA A 9 -48.52 -10.73 -2.92
N GLY A 10 -49.52 -10.95 -3.78
CA GLY A 10 -49.30 -11.26 -5.20
C GLY A 10 -48.70 -10.10 -6.01
N TRP A 11 -49.06 -8.86 -5.69
CA TRP A 11 -48.50 -7.66 -6.34
C TRP A 11 -47.04 -7.38 -5.96
N LEU A 12 -46.58 -7.79 -4.77
CA LEU A 12 -45.18 -7.66 -4.34
C LEU A 12 -44.30 -8.86 -4.72
N ALA A 13 -44.89 -10.04 -4.96
CA ALA A 13 -44.14 -11.24 -5.32
C ALA A 13 -43.41 -11.10 -6.66
N LEU A 14 -44.06 -10.55 -7.69
CA LEU A 14 -43.44 -10.39 -9.01
C LEU A 14 -42.26 -9.39 -8.99
N PRO A 15 -42.37 -8.18 -8.41
CA PRO A 15 -41.23 -7.28 -8.22
C PRO A 15 -40.08 -7.90 -7.43
N CYS A 16 -40.38 -8.64 -6.36
CA CYS A 16 -39.36 -9.32 -5.55
C CYS A 16 -38.62 -10.41 -6.34
N LEU A 17 -39.34 -11.20 -7.15
CA LEU A 17 -38.73 -12.22 -8.01
C LEU A 17 -37.87 -11.59 -9.11
N VAL A 18 -38.33 -10.49 -9.73
CA VAL A 18 -37.54 -9.76 -10.72
C VAL A 18 -36.28 -9.17 -10.07
N ALA A 19 -36.40 -8.55 -8.90
CA ALA A 19 -35.26 -8.01 -8.16
C ALA A 19 -34.26 -9.11 -7.77
N ALA A 20 -34.74 -10.26 -7.30
CA ALA A 20 -33.90 -11.40 -6.98
C ALA A 20 -33.20 -11.97 -8.24
N GLY A 21 -33.90 -12.04 -9.38
CA GLY A 21 -33.34 -12.45 -10.66
C GLY A 21 -32.26 -11.48 -11.16
N LEU A 22 -32.50 -10.18 -11.08
CA LEU A 22 -31.53 -9.14 -11.44
C LEU A 22 -30.31 -9.15 -10.52
N LEU A 23 -30.51 -9.33 -9.21
CA LEU A 23 -29.43 -9.46 -8.26
C LEU A 23 -28.60 -10.71 -8.54
N ALA A 24 -29.25 -11.86 -8.74
CA ALA A 24 -28.58 -13.11 -9.08
C ALA A 24 -27.75 -12.96 -10.37
N TRP A 25 -28.34 -12.37 -11.42
CA TRP A 25 -27.61 -12.05 -12.66
C TRP A 25 -26.42 -11.12 -12.39
N TYR A 26 -26.61 -10.04 -11.65
CA TYR A 26 -25.55 -9.06 -11.40
C TYR A 26 -24.38 -9.65 -10.61
N VAL A 27 -24.65 -10.49 -9.61
CA VAL A 27 -23.59 -11.05 -8.76
C VAL A 27 -22.83 -12.17 -9.46
N THR A 28 -23.47 -12.92 -10.36
CA THR A 28 -22.85 -14.05 -11.08
C THR A 28 -22.30 -13.68 -12.47
N ARG A 29 -22.69 -12.54 -13.07
CA ARG A 29 -22.21 -12.16 -14.40
C ARG A 29 -20.72 -11.90 -14.41
N GLU A 30 -20.08 -12.31 -15.50
CA GLU A 30 -18.78 -11.81 -15.91
C GLU A 30 -18.97 -10.46 -16.61
N PRO A 31 -18.32 -9.38 -16.16
CA PRO A 31 -18.45 -8.10 -16.84
C PRO A 31 -17.68 -8.11 -18.16
N ALA A 32 -18.03 -7.17 -19.05
CA ALA A 32 -17.42 -7.11 -20.37
C ALA A 32 -15.92 -6.80 -20.28
N SER A 33 -15.16 -7.33 -21.24
CA SER A 33 -13.74 -7.04 -21.43
C SER A 33 -13.53 -6.57 -22.87
N PRO A 34 -12.69 -5.54 -23.13
CA PRO A 34 -12.32 -5.15 -24.49
C PRO A 34 -11.54 -6.25 -25.23
N PHE A 35 -11.11 -7.30 -24.54
CA PHE A 35 -10.36 -8.42 -25.10
C PHE A 35 -11.20 -9.67 -25.35
N ALA A 36 -12.54 -9.58 -25.33
CA ALA A 36 -13.41 -10.75 -25.52
C ALA A 36 -13.12 -11.53 -26.81
N ASP A 37 -12.77 -10.81 -27.88
CA ASP A 37 -12.42 -11.39 -29.19
C ASP A 37 -10.90 -11.37 -29.46
N ALA A 38 -10.08 -11.08 -28.45
CA ALA A 38 -8.64 -11.00 -28.61
C ALA A 38 -8.04 -12.39 -28.80
N GLN A 39 -7.13 -12.51 -29.77
CA GLN A 39 -6.35 -13.71 -29.99
C GLN A 39 -5.26 -13.88 -28.92
N ALA A 40 -4.70 -15.09 -28.85
CA ALA A 40 -3.57 -15.38 -27.98
C ALA A 40 -2.43 -14.37 -28.19
N THR A 41 -1.93 -13.80 -27.11
CA THR A 41 -0.90 -12.77 -27.16
C THR A 41 0.41 -13.38 -27.65
N ALA A 42 1.03 -12.77 -28.67
CA ALA A 42 2.29 -13.23 -29.22
C ALA A 42 3.41 -13.14 -28.18
N ALA A 43 4.39 -14.05 -28.26
CA ALA A 43 5.62 -14.03 -27.46
C ALA A 43 6.61 -12.98 -27.99
N ASP A 44 6.16 -11.73 -28.13
CA ASP A 44 6.99 -10.59 -28.54
C ASP A 44 7.90 -10.16 -27.37
N PRO A 45 9.24 -10.19 -27.53
CA PRO A 45 10.18 -9.78 -26.48
C PRO A 45 9.94 -8.36 -25.94
N ALA A 46 9.54 -7.40 -26.79
CA ALA A 46 9.30 -6.02 -26.35
C ALA A 46 8.06 -5.93 -25.46
N LEU A 47 7.00 -6.65 -25.83
CA LEU A 47 5.77 -6.75 -25.04
C LEU A 47 6.01 -7.46 -23.70
N ILE A 48 6.78 -8.55 -23.71
CA ILE A 48 7.17 -9.29 -22.49
C ILE A 48 8.00 -8.40 -21.56
N SER A 49 8.99 -7.68 -22.09
CA SER A 49 9.82 -6.76 -21.29
C SER A 49 8.99 -5.64 -20.68
N ARG A 50 8.01 -5.09 -21.42
CA ARG A 50 7.05 -4.12 -20.87
C ARG A 50 6.21 -4.75 -19.77
N GLY A 51 5.76 -5.99 -19.95
CA GLY A 51 4.97 -6.72 -18.96
C GLY A 51 5.74 -6.96 -17.66
N GLU A 52 7.02 -7.32 -17.76
CA GLU A 52 7.92 -7.47 -16.61
C GLU A 52 8.05 -6.14 -15.83
N TYR A 53 8.22 -5.03 -16.55
CA TYR A 53 8.26 -3.70 -15.95
C TYR A 53 6.96 -3.32 -15.25
N VAL A 54 5.81 -3.52 -15.90
CA VAL A 54 4.49 -3.22 -15.31
C VAL A 54 4.21 -4.14 -14.11
N ALA A 55 4.65 -5.40 -14.14
CA ALA A 55 4.51 -6.33 -13.01
C ALA A 55 5.31 -5.86 -11.78
N ARG A 56 6.50 -5.28 -11.99
CA ARG A 56 7.26 -4.58 -10.92
C ARG A 56 6.53 -3.35 -10.43
N LEU A 57 6.15 -2.46 -11.35
CA LEU A 57 5.43 -1.23 -11.06
C LEU A 57 4.14 -1.45 -10.25
N SER A 58 3.51 -2.62 -10.46
CA SER A 58 2.26 -3.05 -9.82
C SER A 58 2.47 -4.03 -8.67
N ASP A 59 3.68 -4.13 -8.12
CA ASP A 59 4.00 -4.94 -6.93
C ASP A 59 3.52 -6.41 -6.99
N CYS A 60 3.35 -6.97 -8.19
CA CYS A 60 2.76 -8.30 -8.35
C CYS A 60 3.60 -9.36 -7.65
N VAL A 61 4.93 -9.22 -7.73
CA VAL A 61 5.87 -10.15 -7.09
C VAL A 61 5.81 -10.05 -5.57
N ALA A 62 5.57 -8.85 -5.01
CA ALA A 62 5.49 -8.58 -3.57
C ALA A 62 4.35 -9.34 -2.91
N CYS A 63 3.19 -9.40 -3.56
CA CYS A 63 2.04 -10.10 -3.02
C CYS A 63 1.99 -11.59 -3.41
N HIS A 64 2.41 -11.93 -4.64
CA HIS A 64 2.23 -13.28 -5.16
C HIS A 64 3.45 -14.19 -4.98
N SER A 65 4.41 -13.84 -4.12
CA SER A 65 5.58 -14.68 -3.84
C SER A 65 5.86 -14.77 -2.35
N LEU A 66 6.58 -15.81 -1.96
CA LEU A 66 7.17 -15.95 -0.62
C LEU A 66 8.70 -15.87 -0.75
N PRO A 67 9.45 -15.43 0.29
CA PRO A 67 10.91 -15.32 0.24
C PRO A 67 11.62 -16.59 -0.23
N ASP A 68 11.16 -17.77 0.25
CA ASP A 68 11.73 -19.08 -0.10
C ASP A 68 10.87 -19.85 -1.14
N GLY A 69 9.91 -19.16 -1.75
CA GLY A 69 8.95 -19.73 -2.70
C GLY A 69 9.35 -19.52 -4.16
N LYS A 70 8.68 -20.23 -5.08
CA LYS A 70 8.76 -19.91 -6.50
C LYS A 70 8.12 -18.54 -6.75
N PRO A 71 8.71 -17.67 -7.58
CA PRO A 71 8.10 -16.39 -7.95
C PRO A 71 6.67 -16.58 -8.42
N PHE A 72 5.77 -15.71 -7.97
CA PHE A 72 4.36 -15.67 -8.38
C PHE A 72 3.51 -16.91 -8.01
N ALA A 73 4.03 -17.86 -7.21
CA ALA A 73 3.32 -19.07 -6.81
C ALA A 73 2.30 -18.87 -5.66
N GLY A 74 2.14 -17.64 -5.18
CA GLY A 74 1.19 -17.27 -4.13
C GLY A 74 1.63 -17.72 -2.73
N GLY A 75 0.70 -17.63 -1.78
CA GLY A 75 0.86 -18.10 -0.41
C GLY A 75 1.11 -17.00 0.63
N LEU A 76 1.32 -15.75 0.23
CA LEU A 76 1.43 -14.64 1.18
C LEU A 76 0.13 -14.51 1.98
N GLU A 77 0.24 -14.64 3.30
CA GLU A 77 -0.84 -14.42 4.25
C GLU A 77 -1.03 -12.92 4.50
N MET A 78 -2.27 -12.45 4.39
CA MET A 78 -2.67 -11.10 4.77
C MET A 78 -3.74 -11.21 5.84
N ALA A 79 -3.40 -10.79 7.05
CA ALA A 79 -4.34 -10.75 8.16
C ALA A 79 -5.43 -9.69 7.90
N THR A 80 -6.68 -10.07 8.10
CA THR A 80 -7.81 -9.12 8.12
C THR A 80 -8.60 -9.28 9.41
N PRO A 81 -9.40 -8.27 9.82
CA PRO A 81 -10.29 -8.40 10.96
C PRO A 81 -11.32 -9.55 10.85
N LEU A 82 -11.53 -10.08 9.64
CA LEU A 82 -12.49 -11.15 9.35
C LEU A 82 -11.84 -12.53 9.23
N GLY A 83 -10.52 -12.63 9.36
CA GLY A 83 -9.72 -13.83 9.08
C GLY A 83 -8.64 -13.57 8.03
N ALA A 84 -7.64 -14.44 7.95
CA ALA A 84 -6.56 -14.30 6.98
C ALA A 84 -7.03 -14.63 5.56
N ILE A 85 -6.48 -13.92 4.59
CA ILE A 85 -6.61 -14.21 3.17
C ILE A 85 -5.23 -14.50 2.60
N HIS A 86 -5.17 -15.36 1.59
CA HIS A 86 -3.91 -15.77 0.98
C HIS A 86 -3.83 -15.33 -0.48
N ALA A 87 -2.68 -14.80 -0.88
CA ALA A 87 -2.40 -14.49 -2.28
C ALA A 87 -2.37 -15.78 -3.13
N THR A 88 -2.89 -15.70 -4.35
CA THR A 88 -3.01 -16.87 -5.23
C THR A 88 -1.77 -17.09 -6.09
N ASN A 89 -1.58 -18.29 -6.60
CA ASN A 89 -0.65 -18.62 -7.66
C ASN A 89 -1.10 -17.96 -8.97
N ILE A 90 -0.25 -17.11 -9.54
CA ILE A 90 -0.48 -16.43 -10.83
C ILE A 90 0.58 -16.82 -11.88
N THR A 91 1.27 -17.94 -11.69
CA THR A 91 2.12 -18.54 -12.72
C THR A 91 1.26 -19.11 -13.87
N PRO A 92 1.84 -19.38 -15.06
CA PRO A 92 1.10 -19.97 -16.18
C PRO A 92 0.83 -21.48 -16.01
N ASP A 93 0.93 -22.02 -14.79
CA ASP A 93 0.50 -23.38 -14.49
C ASP A 93 -1.01 -23.51 -14.74
N ARG A 94 -1.42 -24.55 -15.48
CA ARG A 94 -2.81 -24.74 -15.92
C ARG A 94 -3.75 -25.24 -14.81
N ASP A 95 -3.21 -25.96 -13.83
CA ASP A 95 -4.00 -26.62 -12.78
C ASP A 95 -4.22 -25.71 -11.58
N SER A 96 -3.19 -24.96 -11.20
CA SER A 96 -3.14 -24.22 -9.95
C SER A 96 -2.90 -22.71 -10.12
N GLY A 97 -2.42 -22.29 -11.30
CA GLY A 97 -2.18 -20.90 -11.66
C GLY A 97 -3.21 -20.33 -12.65
N ILE A 98 -2.77 -19.38 -13.47
CA ILE A 98 -3.59 -18.69 -14.48
C ILE A 98 -3.42 -19.28 -15.89
N GLY A 99 -2.78 -20.43 -16.04
CA GLY A 99 -2.45 -21.01 -17.37
C GLY A 99 -3.63 -21.33 -18.28
N SER A 100 -4.85 -21.33 -17.76
CA SER A 100 -6.10 -21.51 -18.50
C SER A 100 -6.87 -20.21 -18.78
N TYR A 101 -6.41 -19.08 -18.25
CA TYR A 101 -7.08 -17.78 -18.42
C TYR A 101 -6.87 -17.33 -19.86
N SER A 102 -7.91 -16.78 -20.47
CA SER A 102 -7.75 -15.94 -21.66
C SER A 102 -7.25 -14.54 -21.27
N LEU A 103 -6.84 -13.73 -22.25
CA LEU A 103 -6.54 -12.31 -22.00
C LEU A 103 -7.75 -11.57 -21.40
N ALA A 104 -8.98 -11.92 -21.83
CA ALA A 104 -10.20 -11.35 -21.27
C ALA A 104 -10.46 -11.77 -19.81
N ASP A 105 -10.11 -13.01 -19.46
CA ASP A 105 -10.18 -13.47 -18.06
C ASP A 105 -9.16 -12.77 -17.18
N PHE A 106 -7.94 -12.61 -17.68
CA PHE A 106 -6.87 -11.90 -16.98
C PHE A 106 -7.26 -10.43 -16.74
N ASP A 107 -7.80 -9.78 -17.77
CA ASP A 107 -8.34 -8.42 -17.68
C ASP A 107 -9.44 -8.28 -16.60
N ARG A 108 -10.46 -9.16 -16.64
CA ARG A 108 -11.52 -9.18 -15.64
C ARG A 108 -10.98 -9.40 -14.23
N ALA A 109 -10.01 -10.29 -14.06
CA ALA A 109 -9.41 -10.56 -12.76
C ALA A 109 -8.65 -9.33 -12.23
N VAL A 110 -7.80 -8.74 -13.07
CA VAL A 110 -6.89 -7.64 -12.69
C VAL A 110 -7.63 -6.32 -12.53
N ARG A 111 -8.44 -5.92 -13.51
CA ARG A 111 -9.09 -4.60 -13.50
C ARG A 111 -10.46 -4.58 -12.82
N GLN A 112 -11.12 -5.72 -12.69
CA GLN A 112 -12.52 -5.78 -12.26
C GLN A 112 -12.74 -6.68 -11.03
N GLY A 113 -11.71 -7.41 -10.60
CA GLY A 113 -11.79 -8.31 -9.45
C GLY A 113 -12.69 -9.52 -9.71
N VAL A 114 -12.74 -10.03 -10.95
CA VAL A 114 -13.60 -11.17 -11.35
C VAL A 114 -12.77 -12.24 -12.02
N ALA A 115 -12.56 -13.36 -11.33
CA ALA A 115 -11.93 -14.54 -11.89
C ALA A 115 -12.91 -15.36 -12.76
N PRO A 116 -12.42 -16.27 -13.63
CA PRO A 116 -13.26 -17.15 -14.45
C PRO A 116 -14.36 -17.85 -13.65
N GLY A 117 -15.54 -17.97 -14.25
CA GLY A 117 -16.74 -18.50 -13.60
C GLY A 117 -17.44 -17.47 -12.71
N GLY A 118 -17.18 -16.18 -12.90
CA GLY A 118 -17.83 -15.08 -12.15
C GLY A 118 -17.40 -14.93 -10.69
N ARG A 119 -16.32 -15.59 -10.26
CA ARG A 119 -15.88 -15.57 -8.85
C ARG A 119 -15.26 -14.22 -8.49
N ARG A 120 -15.84 -13.54 -7.50
CA ARG A 120 -15.34 -12.23 -7.02
C ARG A 120 -14.08 -12.35 -6.16
N LEU A 121 -13.08 -11.56 -6.48
CA LEU A 121 -11.83 -11.43 -5.73
C LEU A 121 -12.00 -10.44 -4.57
N TYR A 122 -11.28 -10.65 -3.47
CA TYR A 122 -11.30 -9.69 -2.38
C TYR A 122 -10.55 -8.42 -2.78
N PRO A 123 -11.02 -7.22 -2.39
CA PRO A 123 -10.38 -5.94 -2.70
C PRO A 123 -9.03 -5.72 -1.99
N ALA A 124 -8.49 -6.75 -1.33
CA ALA A 124 -7.10 -6.78 -0.90
C ALA A 124 -6.14 -6.85 -2.10
N MET A 125 -6.54 -7.52 -3.19
CA MET A 125 -5.93 -7.24 -4.49
C MET A 125 -6.44 -5.86 -4.92
N PRO A 126 -5.56 -4.88 -5.23
CA PRO A 126 -5.97 -3.50 -5.47
C PRO A 126 -6.53 -3.32 -6.90
N TYR A 127 -7.44 -4.19 -7.33
CA TYR A 127 -8.16 -4.07 -8.60
C TYR A 127 -8.93 -2.74 -8.75
N PRO A 128 -9.43 -2.05 -7.70
CA PRO A 128 -9.98 -0.71 -7.86
C PRO A 128 -8.96 0.30 -8.41
N SER A 129 -7.68 0.14 -8.05
CA SER A 129 -6.58 0.93 -8.61
C SER A 129 -6.22 0.41 -10.00
N TYR A 130 -6.04 -0.91 -10.15
CA TYR A 130 -5.68 -1.52 -11.43
C TYR A 130 -6.72 -1.34 -12.53
N ALA A 131 -7.97 -1.01 -12.21
CA ALA A 131 -8.97 -0.58 -13.18
C ALA A 131 -8.44 0.51 -14.13
N LYS A 132 -7.48 1.33 -13.65
CA LYS A 132 -6.82 2.39 -14.42
C LYS A 132 -5.77 1.92 -15.40
N LEU A 133 -5.31 0.67 -15.31
CA LEU A 133 -4.33 0.10 -16.26
C LEU A 133 -4.81 0.25 -17.71
N SER A 134 -3.90 0.71 -18.55
CA SER A 134 -4.13 0.79 -20.00
C SER A 134 -4.28 -0.61 -20.60
N ASP A 135 -5.00 -0.70 -21.72
CA ASP A 135 -5.17 -1.97 -22.42
C ASP A 135 -3.83 -2.57 -22.88
N ASP A 136 -2.86 -1.72 -23.25
CA ASP A 136 -1.52 -2.16 -23.63
C ASP A 136 -0.74 -2.74 -22.44
N ASP A 137 -0.89 -2.16 -21.24
CA ASP A 137 -0.25 -2.69 -20.04
C ASP A 137 -0.88 -3.99 -19.56
N VAL A 138 -2.21 -4.15 -19.69
CA VAL A 138 -2.88 -5.44 -19.43
C VAL A 138 -2.40 -6.51 -20.41
N ARG A 139 -2.28 -6.18 -21.70
CA ARG A 139 -1.76 -7.10 -22.72
C ARG A 139 -0.29 -7.46 -22.46
N ALA A 140 0.52 -6.50 -22.04
CA ALA A 140 1.93 -6.70 -21.71
C ALA A 140 2.10 -7.60 -20.48
N LEU A 141 1.38 -7.32 -19.39
CA LEU A 141 1.35 -8.15 -18.19
C LEU A 141 0.99 -9.59 -18.52
N TYR A 142 -0.09 -9.80 -19.28
CA TYR A 142 -0.50 -11.14 -19.67
C TYR A 142 0.57 -11.86 -20.51
N ALA A 143 1.21 -11.16 -21.46
CA ALA A 143 2.32 -11.74 -22.23
C ALA A 143 3.49 -12.16 -21.32
N PHE A 144 3.86 -11.33 -20.34
CA PHE A 144 4.93 -11.64 -19.38
C PHE A 144 4.60 -12.89 -18.54
N PHE A 145 3.40 -12.95 -17.95
CA PHE A 145 3.00 -14.11 -17.15
C PHE A 145 2.90 -15.39 -17.98
N MET A 146 2.39 -15.31 -19.21
CA MET A 146 2.18 -16.50 -20.02
C MET A 146 3.44 -17.03 -20.72
N HIS A 147 4.43 -16.17 -20.98
CA HIS A 147 5.59 -16.53 -21.80
C HIS A 147 6.95 -16.42 -21.10
N ASN A 148 7.05 -15.72 -19.98
CA ASN A 148 8.33 -15.53 -19.28
C ASN A 148 8.35 -16.10 -17.85
N VAL A 149 7.23 -16.05 -17.12
CA VAL A 149 7.14 -16.64 -15.78
C VAL A 149 7.15 -18.17 -15.85
N GLN A 150 7.97 -18.81 -15.02
CA GLN A 150 8.04 -20.26 -14.96
C GLN A 150 6.79 -20.87 -14.31
N PRO A 151 6.15 -21.89 -14.91
CA PRO A 151 5.03 -22.57 -14.28
C PRO A 151 5.40 -23.16 -12.93
N ALA A 152 4.58 -22.90 -11.91
CA ALA A 152 4.70 -23.51 -10.59
C ALA A 152 3.41 -24.23 -10.24
N ARG A 153 3.45 -25.56 -10.15
CA ARG A 153 2.31 -26.34 -9.66
C ARG A 153 2.24 -26.25 -8.13
N GLN A 154 1.49 -25.27 -7.64
CA GLN A 154 1.31 -24.97 -6.22
C GLN A 154 -0.13 -24.59 -5.95
N ALA A 155 -0.83 -25.40 -5.16
CA ALA A 155 -2.22 -25.17 -4.82
C ALA A 155 -2.40 -23.90 -3.99
N ASN A 156 -3.48 -23.17 -4.27
CA ASN A 156 -3.87 -21.98 -3.50
C ASN A 156 -4.32 -22.38 -2.09
N LEU A 157 -3.87 -21.60 -1.10
CA LEU A 157 -4.37 -21.72 0.26
C LEU A 157 -5.80 -21.12 0.35
N PRO A 158 -6.73 -21.78 1.05
CA PRO A 158 -8.06 -21.23 1.27
C PRO A 158 -8.03 -19.98 2.16
N SER A 159 -9.14 -19.24 2.18
CA SER A 159 -9.34 -18.13 3.12
C SER A 159 -9.76 -18.70 4.48
N ASP A 160 -9.24 -18.12 5.56
CA ASP A 160 -9.64 -18.45 6.93
C ASP A 160 -10.89 -17.68 7.39
N ILE A 161 -11.45 -16.85 6.51
CA ILE A 161 -12.70 -16.15 6.77
C ILE A 161 -13.82 -17.20 6.95
N PRO A 162 -14.52 -17.23 8.10
CA PRO A 162 -15.53 -18.24 8.37
C PRO A 162 -16.79 -18.00 7.53
N TRP A 163 -17.53 -19.08 7.28
CA TRP A 163 -18.88 -18.97 6.74
C TRP A 163 -19.81 -18.26 7.77
N PRO A 164 -20.73 -17.36 7.35
CA PRO A 164 -21.06 -16.97 5.98
C PRO A 164 -20.29 -15.75 5.45
N LEU A 165 -19.31 -15.22 6.20
CA LEU A 165 -18.55 -14.01 5.81
C LEU A 165 -17.65 -14.24 4.59
N ASN A 166 -17.36 -15.50 4.26
CA ASN A 166 -16.61 -15.87 3.06
C ASN A 166 -17.41 -15.87 1.75
N LEU A 167 -18.73 -15.62 1.80
CA LEU A 167 -19.56 -15.52 0.61
C LEU A 167 -19.04 -14.39 -0.30
N ARG A 168 -18.80 -14.72 -1.59
CA ARG A 168 -18.19 -13.79 -2.55
C ARG A 168 -19.18 -12.87 -3.26
N TRP A 169 -20.47 -13.21 -3.28
CA TRP A 169 -21.48 -12.43 -4.01
C TRP A 169 -21.66 -10.98 -3.48
N PRO A 170 -21.54 -10.67 -2.17
CA PRO A 170 -21.68 -9.28 -1.70
C PRO A 170 -20.58 -8.36 -2.24
N ILE A 171 -19.42 -8.92 -2.59
CA ILE A 171 -18.32 -8.17 -3.20
C ILE A 171 -18.76 -7.58 -4.55
N ALA A 172 -19.62 -8.25 -5.32
CA ALA A 172 -20.12 -7.68 -6.56
C ALA A 172 -20.86 -6.34 -6.34
N LEU A 173 -21.62 -6.24 -5.24
CA LEU A 173 -22.30 -5.01 -4.84
C LEU A 173 -21.30 -3.96 -4.34
N TRP A 174 -20.30 -4.40 -3.56
CA TRP A 174 -19.20 -3.55 -3.12
C TRP A 174 -18.47 -2.93 -4.32
N ASN A 175 -18.15 -3.72 -5.35
CA ASN A 175 -17.48 -3.26 -6.58
C ASN A 175 -18.33 -2.21 -7.28
N GLY A 176 -19.65 -2.42 -7.37
CA GLY A 176 -20.57 -1.47 -8.00
C GLY A 176 -20.65 -0.10 -7.29
N LEU A 177 -20.29 -0.05 -6.00
CA LEU A 177 -20.30 1.19 -5.21
C LEU A 177 -18.94 1.87 -5.09
N PHE A 178 -17.86 1.08 -5.06
CA PHE A 178 -16.56 1.56 -4.60
C PHE A 178 -15.38 1.32 -5.55
N ALA A 179 -15.52 0.48 -6.59
CA ALA A 179 -14.43 0.23 -7.52
C ALA A 179 -14.52 1.17 -8.73
N ALA A 180 -13.36 1.68 -9.17
CA ALA A 180 -13.29 2.30 -10.50
C ALA A 180 -13.52 1.23 -11.57
N THR A 181 -14.08 1.64 -12.71
CA THR A 181 -14.46 0.72 -13.80
C THR A 181 -13.83 1.09 -15.13
N SER A 182 -13.03 2.15 -15.18
CA SER A 182 -12.48 2.69 -16.42
C SER A 182 -10.96 2.83 -16.36
N PRO A 183 -10.26 2.61 -17.48
CA PRO A 183 -8.85 2.96 -17.63
C PRO A 183 -8.60 4.43 -17.31
N TYR A 184 -7.35 4.75 -16.96
CA TYR A 184 -6.94 6.14 -16.82
C TYR A 184 -7.11 6.86 -18.16
N ALA A 185 -7.64 8.08 -18.08
CA ALA A 185 -7.73 9.00 -19.21
C ALA A 185 -6.98 10.28 -18.84
N ASP A 186 -6.09 10.71 -19.74
CA ASP A 186 -5.33 11.94 -19.56
C ASP A 186 -6.28 13.13 -19.34
N LYS A 187 -5.94 13.96 -18.35
CA LYS A 187 -6.72 15.13 -18.00
C LYS A 187 -6.32 16.31 -18.88
N PRO A 188 -7.28 16.88 -19.66
CA PRO A 188 -7.01 18.10 -20.41
C PRO A 188 -6.59 19.23 -19.47
N GLY A 189 -5.51 19.93 -19.81
CA GLY A 189 -4.95 21.02 -19.00
C GLY A 189 -3.85 20.61 -18.04
N GLN A 190 -3.52 19.32 -17.96
CA GLN A 190 -2.31 18.82 -17.31
C GLN A 190 -1.29 18.41 -18.37
N ASP A 191 0.00 18.56 -18.07
CA ASP A 191 1.06 18.14 -19.00
C ASP A 191 1.23 16.60 -19.00
N ALA A 192 2.07 16.11 -19.92
CA ALA A 192 2.31 14.69 -20.10
C ALA A 192 2.97 14.03 -18.87
N GLN A 193 3.86 14.76 -18.18
CA GLN A 193 4.56 14.24 -17.00
C GLN A 193 3.59 14.09 -15.83
N TRP A 194 2.69 15.06 -15.64
CA TRP A 194 1.63 14.98 -14.65
C TRP A 194 0.69 13.82 -14.92
N ASN A 195 0.23 13.64 -16.16
CA ASN A 195 -0.67 12.54 -16.53
C ASN A 195 0.01 11.19 -16.34
N ARG A 196 1.30 11.07 -16.68
CA ARG A 196 2.07 9.85 -16.41
C ARG A 196 2.19 9.55 -14.91
N GLY A 197 2.45 10.56 -14.08
CA GLY A 197 2.51 10.39 -12.64
C GLY A 197 1.16 10.02 -12.04
N ALA A 198 0.09 10.67 -12.47
CA ALA A 198 -1.27 10.37 -12.08
C ALA A 198 -1.67 8.94 -12.46
N TYR A 199 -1.33 8.50 -13.67
CA TYR A 199 -1.52 7.12 -14.12
C TYR A 199 -0.87 6.14 -13.15
N ILE A 200 0.43 6.31 -12.87
CA ILE A 200 1.19 5.37 -12.03
C ILE A 200 0.64 5.37 -10.60
N VAL A 201 0.49 6.55 -9.99
CA VAL A 201 0.10 6.69 -8.58
C VAL A 201 -1.32 6.19 -8.32
N GLN A 202 -2.26 6.45 -9.24
CA GLN A 202 -3.65 6.04 -9.10
C GLN A 202 -3.90 4.61 -9.59
N GLY A 203 -3.06 4.09 -10.48
CA GLY A 203 -3.22 2.81 -11.15
C GLY A 203 -2.23 1.76 -10.66
N PRO A 204 -1.21 1.39 -11.47
CA PRO A 204 -0.29 0.30 -11.16
C PRO A 204 0.42 0.47 -9.82
N GLY A 205 0.94 1.65 -9.49
CA GLY A 205 1.62 1.88 -8.22
C GLY A 205 0.71 1.94 -6.99
N HIS A 206 -0.62 1.94 -7.20
CA HIS A 206 -1.67 1.82 -6.17
C HIS A 206 -1.39 2.57 -4.86
N CYS A 207 -0.81 3.77 -4.92
CA CYS A 207 -0.30 4.44 -3.72
C CYS A 207 -1.44 4.75 -2.73
N GLY A 208 -2.65 4.95 -3.25
CA GLY A 208 -3.88 5.11 -2.48
C GLY A 208 -4.17 3.95 -1.54
N SER A 209 -3.76 2.73 -1.90
CA SER A 209 -4.06 1.55 -1.11
C SER A 209 -3.41 1.56 0.28
N CYS A 210 -2.31 2.30 0.44
CA CYS A 210 -1.69 2.57 1.74
C CYS A 210 -1.95 3.99 2.23
N HIS A 211 -1.92 4.98 1.34
CA HIS A 211 -1.91 6.40 1.71
C HIS A 211 -3.29 7.09 1.68
N THR A 212 -4.37 6.39 1.34
CA THR A 212 -5.74 6.94 1.40
C THR A 212 -6.51 6.33 2.59
N PRO A 213 -7.17 7.14 3.44
CA PRO A 213 -8.00 6.63 4.52
C PRO A 213 -9.09 5.66 4.02
N ARG A 214 -9.40 4.65 4.85
CA ARG A 214 -10.46 3.70 4.58
C ARG A 214 -11.82 4.16 5.11
N GLY A 215 -12.89 3.83 4.38
CA GLY A 215 -14.28 4.03 4.78
C GLY A 215 -14.79 2.89 5.67
N LEU A 216 -16.06 2.97 6.08
CA LEU A 216 -16.71 1.94 6.91
C LEU A 216 -16.77 0.57 6.21
N ALA A 217 -16.82 0.55 4.87
CA ALA A 217 -16.80 -0.67 4.06
C ALA A 217 -15.37 -1.10 3.68
N PHE A 218 -14.34 -0.60 4.36
CA PHE A 218 -12.91 -0.81 4.06
C PHE A 218 -12.46 -0.35 2.66
N ASN A 219 -13.29 0.40 1.94
CA ASN A 219 -12.95 1.02 0.67
C ASN A 219 -12.01 2.22 0.84
N GLU A 220 -11.19 2.50 -0.15
CA GLU A 220 -10.48 3.80 -0.22
C GLU A 220 -11.54 4.91 -0.31
N LYS A 221 -11.43 5.95 0.51
CA LYS A 221 -12.41 7.06 0.50
C LYS A 221 -12.30 7.93 -0.75
N ALA A 222 -11.23 7.78 -1.53
CA ALA A 222 -11.02 8.41 -2.83
C ALA A 222 -10.00 7.60 -3.64
N LEU A 223 -10.16 7.57 -4.97
CA LEU A 223 -9.27 6.82 -5.89
C LEU A 223 -8.45 7.75 -6.80
N ASP A 224 -8.65 9.07 -6.68
CA ASP A 224 -7.96 10.10 -7.46
C ASP A 224 -7.95 11.46 -6.75
N GLU A 225 -7.21 12.40 -7.33
CA GLU A 225 -7.04 13.78 -6.84
C GLU A 225 -8.32 14.62 -6.76
N GLY A 226 -9.43 14.18 -7.35
CA GLY A 226 -10.74 14.82 -7.16
C GLY A 226 -11.27 14.69 -5.73
N GLY A 227 -10.82 13.66 -4.99
CA GLY A 227 -11.22 13.42 -3.61
C GLY A 227 -10.29 14.06 -2.58
N LYS A 228 -10.84 14.85 -1.65
CA LYS A 228 -10.08 15.40 -0.51
C LYS A 228 -9.32 14.35 0.31
N PRO A 229 -9.84 13.12 0.56
CA PRO A 229 -9.10 12.10 1.30
C PRO A 229 -7.97 11.42 0.51
N PHE A 230 -7.88 11.62 -0.81
CA PHE A 230 -6.90 10.91 -1.63
C PHE A 230 -5.46 11.24 -1.20
N LEU A 231 -4.68 10.18 -0.95
CA LEU A 231 -3.29 10.23 -0.49
C LEU A 231 -3.05 11.10 0.75
N ALA A 232 -4.09 11.27 1.56
CA ALA A 232 -4.04 12.15 2.71
C ALA A 232 -3.39 11.49 3.95
N GLY A 233 -2.89 10.26 3.83
CA GLY A 233 -2.32 9.47 4.91
C GLY A 233 -3.36 8.62 5.64
N ALA A 234 -2.96 7.44 6.09
CA ALA A 234 -3.86 6.49 6.73
C ALA A 234 -3.11 5.58 7.71
N LEU A 235 -3.84 5.06 8.70
CA LEU A 235 -3.37 3.95 9.52
C LEU A 235 -3.67 2.63 8.80
N LEU A 236 -2.65 1.82 8.59
CA LEU A 236 -2.74 0.49 7.99
C LEU A 236 -1.81 -0.46 8.75
N ASP A 237 -2.36 -1.55 9.27
CA ASP A 237 -1.60 -2.65 9.87
C ASP A 237 -0.58 -2.23 10.95
N GLY A 238 -1.00 -1.38 11.89
CA GLY A 238 -0.10 -0.88 12.95
C GLY A 238 0.98 0.10 12.48
N TRP A 239 0.92 0.54 11.22
CA TRP A 239 1.74 1.60 10.66
C TRP A 239 0.88 2.78 10.25
N TYR A 240 1.40 3.99 10.42
CA TYR A 240 0.86 5.19 9.79
C TYR A 240 1.60 5.44 8.48
N ALA A 241 0.88 5.30 7.36
CA ALA A 241 1.31 5.73 6.04
C ALA A 241 1.10 7.26 5.95
N PRO A 242 2.18 8.06 5.80
CA PRO A 242 2.11 9.52 5.74
C PRO A 242 1.18 10.08 4.66
N SER A 243 0.81 11.36 4.78
CA SER A 243 0.24 12.06 3.63
C SER A 243 1.28 12.14 2.50
N LEU A 244 0.86 11.95 1.24
CA LEU A 244 1.72 12.20 0.08
C LEU A 244 1.44 13.56 -0.58
N ARG A 245 0.65 14.40 0.07
CA ARG A 245 0.23 15.73 -0.42
C ARG A 245 1.23 16.79 0.02
N ALA A 246 1.05 18.03 -0.45
CA ALA A 246 1.85 19.19 -0.06
C ALA A 246 1.63 19.67 1.40
N ASP A 247 1.34 18.76 2.32
CA ASP A 247 1.28 19.00 3.76
C ASP A 247 2.69 19.26 4.30
N PRO A 248 2.98 20.43 4.90
CA PRO A 248 4.32 20.77 5.36
C PRO A 248 4.81 19.96 6.56
N ASN A 249 3.94 19.34 7.37
CA ASN A 249 4.32 18.60 8.58
C ASN A 249 4.29 17.09 8.37
N THR A 250 3.15 16.58 7.89
CA THR A 250 2.91 15.14 7.79
C THR A 250 3.00 14.58 6.38
N GLY A 251 3.30 15.43 5.38
CA GLY A 251 3.46 15.01 4.00
C GLY A 251 4.69 15.58 3.29
N LEU A 252 4.58 15.75 1.97
CA LEU A 252 5.68 16.08 1.07
C LEU A 252 5.83 17.60 0.86
N GLY A 253 5.18 18.44 1.68
CA GLY A 253 5.22 19.90 1.52
C GLY A 253 6.64 20.48 1.54
N ARG A 254 7.53 19.92 2.37
CA ARG A 254 8.94 20.36 2.50
C ARG A 254 9.92 19.64 1.58
N TRP A 255 9.45 18.69 0.78
CA TRP A 255 10.28 17.90 -0.12
C TRP A 255 10.29 18.54 -1.51
N SER A 256 11.43 18.53 -2.19
CA SER A 256 11.49 18.85 -3.63
C SER A 256 11.06 17.63 -4.46
N GLU A 257 10.71 17.84 -5.74
CA GLU A 257 10.43 16.71 -6.66
C GLU A 257 11.64 15.77 -6.77
N ALA A 258 12.86 16.32 -6.84
CA ALA A 258 14.08 15.54 -6.87
C ALA A 258 14.26 14.67 -5.62
N GLU A 259 13.89 15.18 -4.44
CA GLU A 259 13.95 14.42 -3.17
C GLU A 259 12.90 13.31 -3.11
N ILE A 260 11.73 13.51 -3.72
CA ILE A 260 10.70 12.46 -3.84
C ILE A 260 11.20 11.35 -4.77
N ALA A 261 11.68 11.73 -5.96
CA ALA A 261 12.24 10.77 -6.92
C ALA A 261 13.42 9.99 -6.33
N GLN A 262 14.32 10.68 -5.61
CA GLN A 262 15.44 10.05 -4.92
C GLN A 262 14.96 9.03 -3.88
N PHE A 263 14.00 9.41 -3.01
CA PHE A 263 13.48 8.51 -1.99
C PHE A 263 12.88 7.24 -2.59
N LEU A 264 12.12 7.36 -3.68
CA LEU A 264 11.54 6.21 -4.38
C LEU A 264 12.61 5.35 -5.05
N LYS A 265 13.71 5.94 -5.52
CA LYS A 265 14.83 5.26 -6.20
C LYS A 265 15.80 4.55 -5.24
N THR A 266 16.09 5.14 -4.09
CA THR A 266 17.18 4.69 -3.19
C THR A 266 16.69 4.29 -1.80
N GLY A 267 15.40 4.47 -1.52
CA GLY A 267 14.77 4.18 -0.24
C GLY A 267 15.09 5.23 0.82
N ARG A 268 15.76 6.32 0.47
CA ARG A 268 16.18 7.36 1.41
C ARG A 268 16.43 8.70 0.76
N ASN A 269 16.36 9.75 1.56
CA ASN A 269 16.86 11.07 1.22
C ASN A 269 17.24 11.81 2.52
N ARG A 270 17.45 13.12 2.45
CA ARG A 270 17.73 13.95 3.63
C ARG A 270 16.61 14.01 4.68
N HIS A 271 15.38 13.64 4.34
CA HIS A 271 14.20 13.75 5.20
C HIS A 271 13.83 12.42 5.87
N ALA A 272 14.02 11.30 5.18
CA ALA A 272 13.56 10.01 5.65
C ALA A 272 14.30 8.83 5.00
N VAL A 273 14.18 7.67 5.65
CA VAL A 273 14.49 6.34 5.12
C VAL A 273 13.19 5.53 5.11
N VAL A 274 12.95 4.69 4.11
CA VAL A 274 11.78 3.80 4.06
C VAL A 274 11.75 2.90 5.30
N PHE A 275 10.55 2.65 5.82
CA PHE A 275 10.33 1.78 6.97
C PHE A 275 8.95 1.13 6.90
N GLY A 276 8.73 0.10 7.73
CA GLY A 276 7.49 -0.67 7.70
C GLY A 276 7.25 -1.29 6.32
N SER A 277 5.97 -1.42 5.93
CA SER A 277 5.57 -1.98 4.64
C SER A 277 6.11 -1.21 3.43
N MET A 278 6.46 0.07 3.57
CA MET A 278 7.10 0.84 2.49
C MET A 278 8.49 0.29 2.13
N THR A 279 9.17 -0.38 3.07
CA THR A 279 10.45 -1.04 2.78
C THR A 279 10.28 -2.17 1.77
N GLU A 280 9.18 -2.93 1.84
CA GLU A 280 8.89 -4.02 0.91
C GLU A 280 8.49 -3.48 -0.47
N ALA A 281 7.67 -2.43 -0.52
CA ALA A 281 7.35 -1.71 -1.75
C ALA A 281 8.62 -1.16 -2.43
N PHE A 282 9.55 -0.61 -1.64
CA PHE A 282 10.85 -0.18 -2.16
C PHE A 282 11.71 -1.35 -2.66
N ASN A 283 11.88 -2.37 -1.81
CA ASN A 283 12.72 -3.53 -2.08
C ASN A 283 12.27 -4.34 -3.30
N ASN A 284 10.98 -4.30 -3.64
CA ASN A 284 10.39 -5.14 -4.68
C ASN A 284 9.82 -4.37 -5.89
N SER A 285 9.59 -3.05 -5.79
CA SER A 285 8.98 -2.24 -6.87
C SER A 285 9.72 -0.93 -7.14
N THR A 286 9.65 0.07 -6.26
CA THR A 286 9.97 1.46 -6.65
C THR A 286 11.42 1.66 -7.10
N GLN A 287 12.37 0.91 -6.56
CA GLN A 287 13.78 1.01 -6.97
C GLN A 287 14.05 0.53 -8.41
N PHE A 288 13.12 -0.22 -9.00
CA PHE A 288 13.21 -0.74 -10.37
C PHE A 288 12.48 0.13 -11.40
N MET A 289 11.84 1.22 -10.96
CA MET A 289 11.17 2.15 -11.85
C MET A 289 12.17 2.96 -12.67
N HIS A 290 11.80 3.32 -13.89
CA HIS A 290 12.60 4.22 -14.72
C HIS A 290 12.63 5.63 -14.12
N ASP A 291 13.72 6.36 -14.35
CA ASP A 291 13.90 7.73 -13.82
C ASP A 291 12.80 8.70 -14.25
N ASP A 292 12.32 8.58 -15.49
CA ASP A 292 11.22 9.41 -16.00
C ASP A 292 9.89 9.12 -15.28
N ASP A 293 9.64 7.87 -14.90
CA ASP A 293 8.45 7.47 -14.14
C ASP A 293 8.54 7.96 -12.69
N LEU A 294 9.73 7.88 -12.08
CA LEU A 294 9.99 8.45 -10.75
C LEU A 294 9.80 9.97 -10.74
N ALA A 295 10.29 10.67 -11.78
CA ALA A 295 10.09 12.09 -11.96
C ALA A 295 8.61 12.44 -12.21
N ALA A 296 7.88 11.63 -12.95
CA ALA A 296 6.45 11.79 -13.18
C ALA A 296 5.63 11.64 -11.88
N ILE A 297 5.93 10.59 -11.10
CA ILE A 297 5.32 10.38 -9.77
C ILE A 297 5.61 11.59 -8.87
N ALA A 298 6.86 12.05 -8.80
CA ALA A 298 7.24 13.19 -7.98
C ALA A 298 6.48 14.47 -8.38
N HIS A 299 6.41 14.74 -9.68
CA HIS A 299 5.69 15.89 -10.22
C HIS A 299 4.19 15.85 -9.88
N TYR A 300 3.56 14.69 -10.10
CA TYR A 300 2.15 14.50 -9.75
C TYR A 300 1.88 14.66 -8.25
N LEU A 301 2.65 14.00 -7.38
CA LEU A 301 2.47 14.09 -5.93
C LEU A 301 2.66 15.52 -5.43
N LYS A 302 3.63 16.26 -5.99
CA LYS A 302 3.89 17.65 -5.61
C LYS A 302 2.75 18.59 -6.00
N SER A 303 1.98 18.25 -7.03
CA SER A 303 0.80 19.02 -7.43
C SER A 303 -0.39 18.90 -6.47
N LEU A 304 -0.42 17.90 -5.60
CA LEU A 304 -1.55 17.63 -4.71
C LEU A 304 -1.57 18.62 -3.54
N PRO A 305 -2.64 19.42 -3.35
CA PRO A 305 -2.67 20.43 -2.30
C PRO A 305 -2.73 19.79 -0.91
N GLY A 306 -1.96 20.32 0.04
CA GLY A 306 -2.09 19.97 1.46
C GLY A 306 -3.42 20.45 2.06
N ASP A 307 -3.65 20.11 3.33
CA ASP A 307 -4.81 20.53 4.12
C ASP A 307 -4.35 21.24 5.41
N PRO A 308 -4.31 22.59 5.42
CA PRO A 308 -3.90 23.35 6.59
C PRO A 308 -4.77 23.13 7.83
N GLN A 309 -6.04 22.76 7.68
CA GLN A 309 -6.93 22.52 8.83
C GLN A 309 -6.53 21.26 9.58
N ARG A 310 -5.98 20.28 8.86
CA ARG A 310 -5.51 19.02 9.42
C ARG A 310 -4.05 19.09 9.85
N ASP A 311 -3.19 19.63 8.99
CA ASP A 311 -1.74 19.57 9.14
C ASP A 311 -1.18 20.68 10.05
N GLY A 312 -1.93 21.79 10.19
CA GLY A 312 -1.57 22.90 11.07
C GLY A 312 -0.50 23.82 10.50
N ALA A 313 0.12 24.61 11.37
CA ALA A 313 1.17 25.55 10.99
C ALA A 313 2.47 24.80 10.62
N PRO A 314 3.22 25.24 9.60
CA PRO A 314 4.48 24.61 9.21
C PRO A 314 5.47 24.54 10.38
N TRP A 315 6.03 23.34 10.59
CA TRP A 315 7.05 23.08 11.58
C TRP A 315 8.27 23.98 11.38
N GLN A 316 8.83 24.42 12.50
CA GLN A 316 10.05 25.22 12.54
C GLN A 316 11.02 24.56 13.51
N TYR A 317 12.26 24.40 13.06
CA TYR A 317 13.30 23.85 13.91
C TYR A 317 13.56 24.76 15.11
N ARG A 318 13.52 24.18 16.31
CA ARG A 318 13.98 24.84 17.53
C ARG A 318 15.40 24.37 17.84
N VAL A 319 16.33 25.33 17.92
CA VAL A 319 17.72 25.05 18.31
C VAL A 319 17.73 24.63 19.77
N GLU A 320 17.94 23.33 20.01
CA GLU A 320 18.10 22.75 21.33
C GLU A 320 18.92 21.47 21.28
N SER A 321 19.61 21.16 22.38
CA SER A 321 20.34 19.91 22.56
C SER A 321 19.61 19.03 23.57
N ALA A 322 19.46 17.75 23.26
CA ALA A 322 18.85 16.79 24.19
C ALA A 322 19.59 16.71 25.53
N ALA A 323 20.91 16.94 25.53
CA ALA A 323 21.71 16.97 26.75
C ALA A 323 21.36 18.15 27.68
N ALA A 324 20.72 19.20 27.16
CA ALA A 324 20.27 20.34 27.95
C ALA A 324 18.89 20.12 28.60
N ARG A 325 18.23 18.98 28.34
CA ARG A 325 16.89 18.64 28.82
C ARG A 325 16.86 17.31 29.59
N LEU A 326 17.96 16.93 30.25
CA LEU A 326 18.07 15.64 30.96
C LEU A 326 17.08 15.47 32.11
N ASP A 327 16.48 16.57 32.58
CA ASP A 327 15.38 16.61 33.55
C ASP A 327 14.01 16.20 32.95
N SER A 328 13.87 16.25 31.63
CA SER A 328 12.65 15.81 30.93
C SER A 328 12.57 14.28 30.89
N PRO A 329 11.41 13.67 31.19
CA PRO A 329 11.21 12.22 31.03
C PRO A 329 11.62 11.75 29.63
N GLY A 330 12.33 10.62 29.56
CA GLY A 330 12.83 10.04 28.30
C GLY A 330 14.08 10.68 27.71
N ALA A 331 14.50 11.89 28.13
CA ALA A 331 15.68 12.55 27.58
C ALA A 331 16.98 11.80 27.90
N HIS A 332 17.13 11.28 29.13
CA HIS A 332 18.27 10.45 29.49
C HIS A 332 18.36 9.17 28.63
N THR A 333 17.22 8.50 28.41
CA THR A 333 17.14 7.34 27.51
C THR A 333 17.52 7.72 26.08
N TYR A 334 17.03 8.86 25.58
CA TYR A 334 17.39 9.36 24.25
C TYR A 334 18.90 9.57 24.10
N VAL A 335 19.51 10.32 25.03
CA VAL A 335 20.94 10.66 24.99
C VAL A 335 21.81 9.40 25.04
N THR A 336 21.41 8.40 25.81
CA THR A 336 22.21 7.18 26.01
C THR A 336 21.98 6.10 24.96
N ARG A 337 20.81 6.06 24.31
CA ARG A 337 20.42 4.97 23.39
C ARG A 337 20.20 5.39 21.94
N CYS A 338 19.88 6.66 21.69
CA CYS A 338 19.42 7.14 20.38
C CYS A 338 20.34 8.20 19.76
N ALA A 339 20.93 9.07 20.58
CA ALA A 339 21.66 10.25 20.12
C ALA A 339 22.95 9.95 19.34
N SER A 340 23.54 8.75 19.49
CA SER A 340 24.70 8.34 18.69
C SER A 340 24.38 8.25 17.20
N CYS A 341 23.14 7.92 16.84
CA CYS A 341 22.67 7.86 15.45
C CYS A 341 21.90 9.12 15.06
N HIS A 342 20.99 9.59 15.92
CA HIS A 342 20.07 10.69 15.59
C HIS A 342 20.57 12.08 15.98
N GLY A 343 21.75 12.17 16.61
CA GLY A 343 22.35 13.41 17.07
C GLY A 343 21.69 13.95 18.35
N LEU A 344 22.42 14.78 19.12
CA LEU A 344 21.82 15.49 20.25
C LEU A 344 20.85 16.59 19.80
N ASP A 345 20.97 17.04 18.56
CA ASP A 345 20.16 18.09 17.94
C ASP A 345 19.01 17.53 17.10
N GLY A 346 18.82 16.20 17.11
CA GLY A 346 17.75 15.48 16.44
C GLY A 346 17.83 15.45 14.92
N LYS A 347 18.92 15.96 14.30
CA LYS A 347 19.03 16.07 12.84
C LYS A 347 19.49 14.80 12.14
N GLY A 348 19.96 13.80 12.89
CA GLY A 348 20.53 12.59 12.31
C GLY A 348 21.75 12.87 11.43
N GLN A 349 22.06 11.91 10.57
CA GLN A 349 23.15 11.97 9.61
C GLN A 349 22.59 11.49 8.26
N ALA A 350 21.96 12.41 7.55
CA ALA A 350 21.43 12.15 6.22
C ALA A 350 22.54 11.60 5.30
N GLU A 351 22.26 10.61 4.44
CA GLU A 351 20.94 10.00 4.16
C GLU A 351 20.70 8.68 4.90
N TRP A 352 21.59 8.32 5.82
CA TRP A 352 21.64 6.99 6.44
C TRP A 352 20.90 6.93 7.78
N MET A 353 21.05 7.98 8.58
CA MET A 353 20.38 8.11 9.87
C MET A 353 19.37 9.25 9.76
N PRO A 354 18.07 8.95 9.61
CA PRO A 354 17.08 9.98 9.34
C PRO A 354 16.97 10.96 10.51
N PRO A 355 16.61 12.23 10.24
CA PRO A 355 16.29 13.17 11.29
C PRO A 355 15.09 12.67 12.10
N LEU A 356 15.04 13.08 13.38
CA LEU A 356 13.84 13.00 14.22
C LEU A 356 13.22 14.39 14.41
N ALA A 357 14.03 15.44 14.33
CA ALA A 357 13.57 16.81 14.25
C ALA A 357 12.78 17.02 12.94
N GLY A 358 11.51 17.38 13.07
CA GLY A 358 10.62 17.63 11.94
C GLY A 358 10.18 16.37 11.19
N ALA A 359 10.61 15.16 11.58
CA ALA A 359 10.23 13.94 10.88
C ALA A 359 8.71 13.69 10.98
N THR A 360 8.10 13.14 9.93
CA THR A 360 6.66 12.84 9.93
C THR A 360 6.26 11.94 11.10
N SER A 361 7.09 10.96 11.46
CA SER A 361 6.86 10.08 12.62
C SER A 361 6.87 10.81 13.98
N ALA A 362 7.52 11.98 14.04
CA ALA A 362 7.56 12.84 15.22
C ALA A 362 6.48 13.94 15.22
N LEU A 363 5.92 14.28 14.04
CA LEU A 363 4.91 15.32 13.87
C LEU A 363 3.48 14.80 13.76
N ALA A 364 3.27 13.60 13.20
CA ALA A 364 1.94 13.04 13.02
C ALA A 364 1.27 12.77 14.38
N ARG A 365 -0.07 12.90 14.42
CA ARG A 365 -0.86 12.62 15.63
C ARG A 365 -0.79 11.14 15.98
N GLU A 366 -0.81 10.29 14.97
CA GLU A 366 -0.60 8.87 15.05
C GLU A 366 0.83 8.57 15.52
N ASN A 367 0.96 7.78 16.57
CA ASN A 367 2.26 7.38 17.14
C ASN A 367 2.62 5.92 16.80
N ALA A 368 1.77 5.21 16.06
CA ALA A 368 1.94 3.79 15.77
C ALA A 368 3.28 3.48 15.06
N SER A 369 3.64 4.22 14.01
CA SER A 369 4.92 4.04 13.32
C SER A 369 6.13 4.29 14.23
N ALA A 370 6.07 5.33 15.07
CA ALA A 370 7.16 5.68 15.99
C ALA A 370 7.34 4.62 17.10
N ILE A 371 6.24 4.07 17.60
CA ILE A 371 6.24 2.95 18.54
C ILE A 371 6.78 1.70 17.87
N ASN A 372 6.26 1.33 16.70
CA ASN A 372 6.58 0.10 16.00
C ASN A 372 8.06 0.06 15.59
N ILE A 373 8.59 1.15 15.00
CA ILE A 373 10.01 1.22 14.63
C ILE A 373 10.94 1.16 15.86
N THR A 374 10.52 1.70 17.01
CA THR A 374 11.32 1.65 18.25
C THR A 374 11.29 0.27 18.88
N LEU A 375 10.12 -0.37 18.94
CA LEU A 375 9.98 -1.74 19.42
C LEU A 375 10.79 -2.70 18.54
N ASN A 376 10.49 -2.69 17.24
CA ASN A 376 10.82 -3.79 16.35
C ASN A 376 12.04 -3.51 15.47
N GLY A 377 12.56 -2.29 15.46
CA GLY A 377 13.67 -1.86 14.61
C GLY A 377 13.25 -1.73 13.14
N SER A 378 14.18 -1.29 12.29
CA SER A 378 13.92 -1.18 10.85
C SER A 378 14.17 -2.51 10.13
N GLN A 379 13.36 -2.80 9.12
CA GLN A 379 13.70 -3.79 8.09
C GLN A 379 14.96 -3.35 7.33
N ARG A 380 15.54 -4.28 6.58
CA ARG A 380 16.76 -4.03 5.80
C ARG A 380 16.39 -3.50 4.42
N VAL A 381 16.79 -2.26 4.16
CA VAL A 381 16.75 -1.66 2.82
C VAL A 381 17.82 -2.30 1.97
N VAL A 382 17.46 -2.73 0.76
CA VAL A 382 18.38 -3.30 -0.22
C VAL A 382 18.25 -2.48 -1.49
N ALA A 383 19.21 -1.58 -1.71
CA ALA A 383 19.23 -0.72 -2.89
C ALA A 383 20.21 -1.30 -3.91
N ALA A 384 19.72 -1.58 -5.14
CA ALA A 384 20.52 -2.15 -6.22
C ALA A 384 21.26 -3.45 -5.80
N GLY A 385 20.62 -4.28 -4.98
CA GLY A 385 21.18 -5.53 -4.47
C GLY A 385 22.15 -5.39 -3.30
N VAL A 386 22.43 -4.17 -2.84
CA VAL A 386 23.32 -3.91 -1.70
C VAL A 386 22.49 -3.66 -0.43
N PRO A 387 22.61 -4.53 0.60
CA PRO A 387 21.92 -4.31 1.87
C PRO A 387 22.58 -3.21 2.69
N ASP A 388 21.76 -2.47 3.43
CA ASP A 388 22.25 -1.45 4.35
C ASP A 388 23.17 -1.99 5.43
N ALA A 389 24.25 -1.24 5.64
CA ALA A 389 25.22 -1.46 6.71
C ALA A 389 24.62 -1.19 8.09
N TYR A 390 23.74 -0.18 8.20
CA TYR A 390 23.12 0.24 9.45
C TYR A 390 21.60 0.10 9.39
N ARG A 391 21.02 -0.39 10.48
CA ARG A 391 19.57 -0.49 10.68
C ARG A 391 19.23 0.04 12.06
N MET A 392 18.04 0.61 12.21
CA MET A 392 17.55 0.99 13.52
C MET A 392 17.37 -0.28 14.36
N PRO A 393 18.04 -0.40 15.51
CA PRO A 393 17.95 -1.61 16.33
C PRO A 393 16.57 -1.72 16.99
N ALA A 394 16.19 -2.95 17.33
CA ALA A 394 14.97 -3.23 18.09
C ALA A 394 15.20 -3.00 19.59
N PHE A 395 14.38 -2.17 20.23
CA PHE A 395 14.45 -1.92 21.67
C PHE A 395 13.41 -2.71 22.49
N ARG A 396 12.59 -3.53 21.85
CA ARG A 396 11.57 -4.37 22.50
C ARG A 396 12.10 -5.09 23.76
N GLN A 397 13.24 -5.77 23.68
CA GLN A 397 13.75 -6.50 24.86
C GLN A 397 14.61 -5.66 25.80
N GLN A 398 14.89 -4.40 25.44
CA GLN A 398 15.84 -3.53 26.14
C GLN A 398 15.16 -2.43 26.95
N LEU A 399 13.96 -2.02 26.54
CA LEU A 399 13.19 -0.94 27.16
C LEU A 399 11.77 -1.41 27.48
N SER A 400 11.30 -1.03 28.66
CA SER A 400 9.92 -1.19 29.08
C SER A 400 8.96 -0.32 28.25
N ASP A 401 7.66 -0.61 28.34
CA ASP A 401 6.63 0.20 27.68
C ASP A 401 6.64 1.66 28.12
N GLN A 402 6.93 1.88 29.41
CA GLN A 402 7.04 3.22 29.98
C GLN A 402 8.25 3.97 29.43
N GLU A 403 9.43 3.34 29.38
CA GLU A 403 10.65 3.98 28.85
C GLU A 403 10.52 4.33 27.36
N ILE A 404 9.87 3.45 26.57
CA ILE A 404 9.57 3.73 25.16
C ILE A 404 8.58 4.89 25.02
N ALA A 405 7.51 4.90 25.82
CA ALA A 405 6.54 5.98 25.81
C ALA A 405 7.19 7.33 26.15
N GLU A 406 8.06 7.36 27.16
CA GLU A 406 8.77 8.57 27.58
C GLU A 406 9.76 9.06 26.53
N VAL A 407 10.62 8.18 25.98
CA VAL A 407 11.61 8.60 24.96
C VAL A 407 10.93 9.09 23.68
N LEU A 408 9.82 8.46 23.28
CA LEU A 408 9.04 8.91 22.13
C LEU A 408 8.32 10.22 22.40
N SER A 409 7.79 10.41 23.61
CA SER A 409 7.19 11.70 24.03
C SER A 409 8.22 12.82 24.00
N PHE A 410 9.45 12.55 24.45
CA PHE A 410 10.56 13.49 24.34
C PHE A 410 10.85 13.83 22.88
N VAL A 411 11.08 12.84 22.02
CA VAL A 411 11.34 13.05 20.58
C VAL A 411 10.23 13.85 19.91
N ARG A 412 8.96 13.57 20.23
CA ARG A 412 7.77 14.21 19.63
C ARG A 412 7.49 15.62 20.16
N THR A 413 8.22 16.07 21.17
CA THR A 413 8.10 17.41 21.76
C THR A 413 9.43 18.19 21.77
N ALA A 414 10.50 17.59 21.26
CA ALA A 414 11.81 18.21 21.08
C ALA A 414 11.96 18.85 19.69
N TRP A 415 12.89 19.78 19.55
CA TRP A 415 13.30 20.42 18.30
C TRP A 415 12.17 21.12 17.52
N GLY A 416 11.13 21.54 18.23
CA GLY A 416 9.94 22.16 17.63
C GLY A 416 8.86 21.16 17.19
N ASN A 417 9.07 19.86 17.44
CA ASN A 417 8.07 18.81 17.18
C ASN A 417 6.81 19.01 18.02
N GLN A 418 5.67 18.62 17.46
CA GLN A 418 4.34 18.82 18.04
C GLN A 418 3.48 17.54 18.03
N GLY A 419 4.10 16.36 17.92
CA GLY A 419 3.38 15.09 17.93
C GLY A 419 2.76 14.75 19.29
N GLY A 420 3.23 15.38 20.37
CA GLY A 420 2.71 15.18 21.72
C GLY A 420 3.10 13.84 22.34
N ALA A 421 2.50 13.55 23.50
CA ALA A 421 2.86 12.40 24.33
C ALA A 421 2.43 11.06 23.72
N VAL A 422 3.17 10.01 24.09
CA VAL A 422 2.88 8.61 23.80
C VAL A 422 2.47 7.92 25.09
N ASP A 423 1.41 7.13 25.02
CA ASP A 423 0.91 6.34 26.15
C ASP A 423 1.60 4.98 26.21
N ALA A 424 2.10 4.59 27.37
CA ALA A 424 2.69 3.28 27.63
C ALA A 424 1.71 2.13 27.33
N GLN A 425 0.40 2.32 27.52
CA GLN A 425 -0.59 1.30 27.16
C GLN A 425 -0.64 1.07 25.65
N ALA A 426 -0.44 2.12 24.84
CA ALA A 426 -0.37 1.99 23.38
C ALA A 426 0.88 1.20 22.96
N VAL A 427 2.00 1.41 23.67
CA VAL A 427 3.24 0.63 23.47
C VAL A 427 3.00 -0.85 23.81
N GLY A 428 2.41 -1.14 24.96
CA GLY A 428 2.12 -2.52 25.38
C GLY A 428 1.15 -3.24 24.43
N LYS A 429 0.15 -2.54 23.91
CA LYS A 429 -0.77 -3.07 22.88
C LYS A 429 0.00 -3.43 21.61
N LEU A 430 0.78 -2.50 21.04
CA LEU A 430 1.54 -2.78 19.82
C LEU A 430 2.58 -3.87 20.05
N ARG A 431 3.23 -3.89 21.22
CA ARG A 431 4.13 -4.97 21.60
C ARG A 431 3.42 -6.32 21.52
N GLY A 432 2.25 -6.48 22.13
CA GLY A 432 1.52 -7.74 22.10
C GLY A 432 1.07 -8.23 20.71
N HIS A 433 1.01 -7.36 19.71
CA HIS A 433 0.44 -7.65 18.39
C HIS A 433 1.43 -7.46 17.22
N THR A 434 2.71 -7.19 17.51
CA THR A 434 3.75 -7.02 16.49
C THR A 434 5.00 -7.78 16.88
N ASP A 435 5.75 -8.18 15.86
CA ASP A 435 7.01 -8.91 16.00
C ASP A 435 8.22 -8.04 15.60
N PRO A 436 9.42 -8.35 16.11
CA PRO A 436 10.65 -7.70 15.68
C PRO A 436 10.83 -7.77 14.15
N ALA A 437 11.32 -6.69 13.54
CA ALA A 437 11.56 -6.65 12.11
C ALA A 437 12.60 -7.71 11.70
N SER A 438 12.21 -8.57 10.75
CA SER A 438 13.07 -9.63 10.23
C SER A 438 14.45 -9.09 9.83
N SER A 439 15.50 -9.87 10.15
CA SER A 439 16.86 -9.56 9.72
C SER A 439 17.14 -9.96 8.27
N SER A 440 16.31 -10.84 7.72
CA SER A 440 16.34 -11.28 6.32
C SER A 440 15.49 -10.32 5.49
N PRO A 441 16.06 -9.60 4.51
CA PRO A 441 15.26 -8.76 3.63
C PRO A 441 14.36 -9.64 2.75
N ILE A 442 13.13 -9.21 2.55
CA ILE A 442 12.22 -9.83 1.57
C ILE A 442 12.56 -9.22 0.20
N ILE A 443 13.46 -9.90 -0.51
CA ILE A 443 13.82 -9.59 -1.90
C ILE A 443 13.28 -10.68 -2.77
N LEU A 444 12.28 -10.33 -3.57
CA LEU A 444 11.57 -11.29 -4.40
C LEU A 444 12.08 -11.18 -5.83
N HIS A 445 12.53 -12.32 -6.34
CA HIS A 445 12.95 -12.46 -7.71
C HIS A 445 11.71 -12.68 -8.59
N MET A 446 11.77 -12.18 -9.83
CA MET A 446 10.73 -12.46 -10.82
C MET A 446 11.03 -13.70 -11.67
N ARG A 447 12.18 -14.34 -11.43
CA ARG A 447 12.74 -15.42 -12.25
C ARG A 447 13.38 -16.47 -11.36
#